data_AF-A0A3A9VPV2-F1
#
_entry.id   AF-A0A3A9VPV2-F1
#
_cell.length_a   1.000
_cell.length_b   1.000
_cell.length_c   1.000
_cell.angle_alpha   90.00
_cell.angle_beta   90.00
_cell.angle_gamma   90.00
#
_symmetry.space_group_name_H-M   'P 1'
#
loop_
_entity.id
_entity.type
_entity.pdbx_description
1 polymer ?
#
loop_
_entity_poly.entity_id
_entity_poly.type
_entity_poly.pdbx_seq_one_letter_code
_entity_poly.pdbx_strand_id
1 'polypeptide(L)' 'MLHKFLKLDFAEKISKNEQKAINGGMRTLTSICFGTGTGGGSSVGFSQACVGRTEDTDCIINGYQASCAGNGSGDFWYL' A
#
# COMPACT_ATOMS: atom_id res chain seq x y z
N MET A 1 -22.88 -32.72 -19.87
CA MET A 1 -22.56 -31.30 -19.66
C MET A 1 -21.39 -31.21 -18.70
N LEU A 2 -20.18 -30.96 -19.20
CA LEU A 2 -18.96 -30.91 -18.39
C LEU A 2 -18.68 -29.44 -18.05
N HIS A 3 -18.81 -29.05 -16.79
CA HIS A 3 -18.26 -27.77 -16.32
C HIS A 3 -16.74 -27.89 -16.34
N LYS A 4 -16.13 -27.42 -17.45
CA LYS A 4 -14.71 -27.09 -17.47
C LYS A 4 -14.52 -25.89 -16.54
N PHE A 5 -14.27 -26.16 -15.26
CA PHE A 5 -13.56 -25.22 -14.41
C PHE A 5 -12.27 -24.89 -15.15
N LEU A 6 -12.02 -23.60 -15.42
CA LEU A 6 -10.73 -23.13 -15.90
C LEU A 6 -9.68 -23.57 -14.87
N LYS A 7 -9.05 -24.71 -15.13
CA LYS A 7 -7.85 -25.12 -14.44
C LYS A 7 -6.75 -24.22 -15.00
N LEU A 8 -6.24 -23.33 -14.15
CA LEU A 8 -5.10 -22.46 -14.45
C LEU A 8 -3.82 -23.33 -14.57
N ASP A 9 -3.77 -24.18 -15.59
CA ASP A 9 -2.64 -25.08 -15.86
C ASP A 9 -1.39 -24.33 -16.41
N PHE A 10 -1.51 -23.01 -16.59
CA PHE A 10 -0.43 -22.09 -17.00
C PHE A 10 -0.24 -20.93 -16.02
N ALA A 11 -0.60 -21.10 -14.74
CA ALA A 11 -0.14 -20.15 -13.72
C ALA A 11 1.37 -20.35 -13.56
N GLU A 12 2.16 -19.61 -14.35
CA GLU A 12 3.58 -19.43 -14.14
C GLU A 12 3.79 -19.19 -12.65
N LYS A 13 4.60 -20.04 -11.99
CA LYS A 13 4.83 -19.94 -10.55
C LYS A 13 5.56 -18.64 -10.31
N ILE A 14 4.79 -17.58 -10.06
CA ILE A 14 5.33 -16.29 -9.64
C ILE A 14 6.15 -16.52 -8.39
N SER A 15 7.40 -16.10 -8.44
CA SER A 15 8.34 -16.23 -7.33
C SER A 15 7.79 -15.50 -6.11
N LYS A 16 8.25 -15.88 -4.90
CA LYS A 16 7.89 -15.15 -3.68
C LYS A 16 8.22 -13.65 -3.77
N ASN A 17 9.18 -13.27 -4.60
CA ASN A 17 9.57 -11.87 -4.81
C ASN A 17 8.58 -11.15 -5.75
N GLU A 18 8.11 -11.81 -6.80
CA GLU A 18 7.06 -11.27 -7.68
C GLU A 18 5.73 -11.18 -6.94
N GLN A 19 5.39 -12.17 -6.11
CA GLN A 19 4.24 -12.09 -5.22
C GLN A 19 4.34 -10.91 -4.26
N LYS A 20 5.53 -10.65 -3.69
CA LYS A 20 5.77 -9.47 -2.84
C LYS A 20 5.66 -8.16 -3.61
N ALA A 21 6.19 -8.10 -4.84
CA ALA A 21 6.10 -6.92 -5.68
C ALA A 21 4.65 -6.60 -6.09
N ILE A 22 3.87 -7.61 -6.50
CA ILE A 22 2.46 -7.49 -6.86
C ILE A 22 1.59 -7.11 -5.65
N ASN A 23 1.87 -7.69 -4.47
CA ASN A 23 1.18 -7.34 -3.22
C ASN A 23 1.71 -6.05 -2.55
N GLY A 24 2.45 -5.22 -3.29
CA GLY A 24 3.08 -4.01 -2.77
C GLY A 24 4.47 -4.31 -2.24
N GLY A 25 5.45 -4.32 -3.15
CA GLY A 25 6.87 -4.56 -2.86
C GLY A 25 7.42 -3.56 -1.83
N MET A 26 7.15 -3.83 -0.56
CA MET A 26 7.61 -3.03 0.55
C MET A 26 9.12 -3.11 0.61
N ARG A 27 9.74 -1.97 0.32
CA ARG A 27 11.13 -1.71 0.63
C ARG A 27 11.31 -2.02 2.11
N THR A 28 12.22 -2.95 2.37
CA THR A 28 12.60 -3.40 3.70
C THR A 28 12.88 -2.21 4.61
N LEU A 29 12.26 -2.25 5.80
CA LEU A 29 12.56 -1.48 7.01
C LEU A 29 11.86 -0.13 7.18
N THR A 30 10.55 -0.14 7.41
CA THR A 30 9.87 0.85 8.28
C THR A 30 8.56 0.23 8.75
N SER A 31 8.15 0.52 9.99
CA SER A 31 6.84 0.10 10.50
C SER A 31 5.75 0.56 9.54
N ILE A 32 5.14 -0.38 8.81
CA ILE A 32 4.04 -0.05 7.91
C ILE A 32 2.86 0.35 8.77
N CYS A 33 2.37 1.56 8.53
CA CYS A 33 1.18 2.11 9.14
C CYS A 33 -0.03 1.81 8.26
N PHE A 34 -1.16 1.50 8.88
CA PHE A 34 -2.43 1.25 8.21
C PHE A 34 -3.48 2.20 8.74
N GLY A 35 -4.31 2.74 7.86
CA GLY A 35 -5.43 3.54 8.30
C GLY A 35 -6.35 3.98 7.19
N THR A 36 -7.27 4.84 7.58
CA THR A 36 -8.16 5.56 6.67
C THR A 36 -7.72 7.01 6.60
N GLY A 37 -7.96 7.65 5.46
CA GLY A 37 -7.60 9.05 5.25
C GLY A 37 -8.57 9.76 4.35
N THR A 38 -8.53 11.08 4.38
CA THR A 38 -9.35 11.97 3.54
C THR A 38 -8.44 12.80 2.66
N GLY A 39 -8.81 12.97 1.38
CA GLY A 39 -7.97 13.68 0.40
C GLY A 39 -6.85 12.79 -0.16
N GLY A 40 -5.72 13.39 -0.55
CA GLY A 40 -4.49 12.69 -0.97
C GLY A 40 -4.33 12.45 -2.47
N GLY A 41 -5.37 12.71 -3.28
CA GLY A 41 -5.34 12.46 -4.73
C GLY A 41 -4.63 13.57 -5.53
N SER A 42 -5.13 14.80 -5.43
CA SER A 42 -4.55 15.99 -6.10
C SER A 42 -4.04 17.06 -5.12
N SER A 43 -4.22 16.82 -3.83
CA SER A 43 -3.86 17.69 -2.72
C SER A 43 -3.46 16.84 -1.52
N VAL A 44 -2.85 17.47 -0.51
CA VAL A 44 -2.43 16.74 0.69
C VAL A 44 -3.65 16.11 1.35
N GLY A 45 -3.53 14.84 1.68
CA GLY A 45 -4.52 14.13 2.46
C GLY A 45 -4.18 14.17 3.94
N PHE A 46 -5.15 13.80 4.77
CA PHE A 46 -4.96 13.63 6.21
C PHE A 46 -5.32 12.20 6.64
N SER A 47 -4.44 11.58 7.43
CA SER A 47 -4.68 10.29 8.08
C SER A 47 -4.01 10.23 9.45
N GLN A 48 -4.76 9.70 10.43
CA GLN A 48 -4.23 9.38 11.76
C GLN A 48 -3.06 8.38 11.71
N ALA A 49 -2.98 7.56 10.66
CA ALA A 49 -1.88 6.61 10.47
C ALA A 49 -0.52 7.30 10.28
N CYS A 50 -0.51 8.55 9.81
CA CYS A 50 0.69 9.36 9.61
C CYS A 50 1.03 10.28 10.80
N VAL A 51 0.16 10.37 11.81
CA VAL A 51 0.43 11.24 12.98
C VAL A 51 1.63 10.68 13.76
N GLY A 52 2.61 11.55 14.01
CA GLY A 52 3.86 11.15 14.71
C GLY A 52 4.77 10.22 13.90
N ARG A 53 4.50 10.03 12.60
CA ARG A 53 5.41 9.32 11.69
C ARG A 53 6.40 10.30 11.06
N THR A 54 7.57 9.79 10.71
CA THR A 54 8.60 10.56 10.00
C THR A 54 8.20 10.77 8.55
N GLU A 55 8.82 11.76 7.91
CA GLU A 55 8.71 11.97 6.47
C GLU A 55 9.12 10.71 5.72
N ASP A 56 8.48 10.46 4.58
CA ASP A 56 8.70 9.28 3.74
C ASP A 56 8.38 7.94 4.40
N THR A 57 7.58 7.95 5.47
CA THR A 57 7.02 6.70 6.01
C THR A 57 5.93 6.19 5.07
N ASP A 58 6.16 5.03 4.47
CA ASP A 58 5.16 4.32 3.67
C ASP A 58 4.03 3.78 4.58
N CYS A 59 2.80 4.23 4.33
CA CYS A 59 1.56 3.68 4.89
C CYS A 59 0.67 3.11 3.80
N ILE A 60 -0.27 2.26 4.22
CA ILE A 60 -1.45 1.91 3.42
C ILE A 60 -2.65 2.70 3.96
N ILE A 61 -3.16 3.64 3.16
CA ILE A 61 -4.30 4.48 3.50
C ILE A 61 -5.45 4.19 2.53
N ASN A 62 -6.62 3.83 3.08
CA ASN A 62 -7.77 3.39 2.29
C ASN A 62 -7.47 2.23 1.30
N GLY A 63 -6.45 1.41 1.60
CA GLY A 63 -6.02 0.31 0.72
C GLY A 63 -5.03 0.70 -0.38
N TYR A 64 -4.62 1.98 -0.47
CA TYR A 64 -3.65 2.47 -1.42
C TYR A 64 -2.34 2.85 -0.74
N GLN A 65 -1.23 2.76 -1.47
CA GLN A 65 0.07 3.18 -0.96
C GLN A 65 0.11 4.71 -0.82
N ALA A 66 0.62 5.17 0.30
CA ALA A 66 0.73 6.58 0.64
C ALA A 66 2.02 6.85 1.40
N SER A 67 2.58 8.05 1.22
CA SER A 67 3.74 8.53 1.97
C SER A 67 3.34 9.61 2.96
N CYS A 68 3.76 9.48 4.22
CA CYS A 68 3.57 10.51 5.24
C CYS A 68 4.50 11.70 5.03
N ALA A 69 3.97 12.92 5.22
CA ALA A 69 4.75 14.16 5.08
C ALA A 69 5.65 14.48 6.29
N GLY A 70 5.59 13.70 7.38
CA GLY A 70 6.52 13.84 8.50
C GLY A 70 6.35 15.08 9.40
N ASN A 71 5.29 15.87 9.19
CA ASN A 71 5.08 17.13 9.90
C ASN A 71 4.35 16.99 11.25
N GLY A 72 4.10 15.75 11.71
CA GLY A 72 3.36 15.48 12.95
C GLY A 72 1.85 15.72 12.86
N SER A 73 1.36 16.32 11.78
CA SER A 73 -0.07 16.63 11.57
C SER A 73 -0.86 15.45 11.01
N GLY A 74 -0.22 14.39 10.54
CA GLY A 74 -0.91 13.26 9.89
C GLY A 74 -1.12 13.45 8.39
N ASP A 75 -0.38 14.38 7.78
CA ASP A 75 -0.49 14.66 6.36
C ASP A 75 0.15 13.55 5.52
N PHE A 76 -0.46 13.24 4.37
CA PHE A 76 0.03 12.21 3.44
C PHE A 76 -0.25 12.57 1.98
N TRP A 77 0.44 11.87 1.08
CA TRP A 77 0.20 11.88 -0.36
C TRP A 77 0.07 10.45 -0.87
N TYR A 78 -0.88 10.17 -1.77
CA TYR A 78 -0.87 8.88 -2.46
C TYR A 78 0.34 8.78 -3.40
N LEU A 79 0.90 7.57 -3.50
CA LEU A 79 2.02 7.23 -4.38
C LEU A 79 1.54 6.59 -5.69
#